data_AF-C0EMS3-F1
#
_entry.id   AF-C0EMS3-F1
#
_cell.length_a   1.000
_cell.length_b   1.000
_cell.length_c   1.000
_cell.angle_alpha   90.00
_cell.angle_beta   90.00
_cell.angle_gamma   90.00
#
_symmetry.space_group_name_H-M   'P 1'
#
loop_
_entity.id
_entity.type
_entity.pdbx_description
1 polymer ?
#
loop_
_entity_poly.entity_id
_entity_poly.type
_entity_poly.pdbx_seq_one_letter_code
_entity_poly.pdbx_strand_id
1 'polypeptide(L)'
;MMTLFLPWLDAAKSYRPVVARMEAAAPAELRERRACFSIDETAVLARVSWREYGSLPFEVGESACGYRLIQANADAAVPAGWREVWQGGRPRNKNERFLLLQRL
;
A
#
# COMPACT_ATOMS: atom_id res chain seq x y z
N MET A 1 -35.48 -3.23 0.25
CA MET A 1 -34.13 -3.43 -0.32
C MET A 1 -33.23 -3.95 0.80
N MET A 2 -32.69 -5.15 0.68
CA MET A 2 -31.76 -5.75 1.65
C MET A 2 -30.39 -5.80 1.01
N THR A 3 -29.50 -4.88 1.38
CA THR A 3 -28.08 -4.96 1.07
C THR A 3 -27.46 -6.04 1.96
N LEU A 4 -27.25 -7.22 1.40
CA LEU A 4 -26.42 -8.27 2.01
C LEU A 4 -24.96 -7.79 1.99
N PHE A 5 -24.57 -6.99 2.98
CA PHE A 5 -23.17 -6.74 3.27
C PHE A 5 -22.59 -8.01 3.87
N LEU A 6 -21.86 -8.75 3.05
CA LEU A 6 -21.02 -9.87 3.47
C LEU A 6 -19.59 -9.33 3.65
N PRO A 7 -19.24 -8.72 4.79
CA PRO A 7 -17.94 -8.04 4.97
C PRO A 7 -16.74 -8.95 4.70
N TRP A 8 -16.91 -10.27 4.86
CA TRP A 8 -15.86 -11.26 4.57
C TRP A 8 -15.54 -11.42 3.07
N LEU A 9 -16.53 -11.16 2.20
CA LEU A 9 -16.42 -11.41 0.76
C LEU A 9 -15.78 -10.20 0.11
N ASP A 10 -16.17 -9.01 0.58
CA ASP A 10 -15.52 -7.76 0.22
C ASP A 10 -14.07 -7.72 0.71
N ALA A 11 -13.76 -8.20 1.92
CA ALA A 11 -12.38 -8.26 2.39
C ALA A 11 -11.49 -9.23 1.58
N ALA A 12 -12.08 -10.26 0.96
CA ALA A 12 -11.35 -11.22 0.14
C ALA A 12 -11.05 -10.70 -1.29
N LYS A 13 -11.87 -9.78 -1.82
CA LYS A 13 -11.75 -9.25 -3.18
C LYS A 13 -11.22 -7.81 -3.24
N SER A 14 -11.52 -6.99 -2.23
CA SER A 14 -11.14 -5.58 -2.17
C SER A 14 -9.70 -5.37 -1.70
N TYR A 15 -9.10 -4.26 -2.12
CA TYR A 15 -7.83 -3.76 -1.60
C TYR A 15 -7.99 -2.96 -0.31
N ARG A 16 -9.21 -2.60 0.10
CA ARG A 16 -9.51 -1.86 1.34
C ARG A 16 -8.78 -2.42 2.58
N PRO A 17 -8.80 -3.73 2.89
CA PRO A 17 -8.10 -4.25 4.06
C PRO A 17 -6.57 -4.19 3.94
N VAL A 18 -6.02 -4.24 2.72
CA VAL A 18 -4.59 -4.09 2.48
C VAL A 18 -4.15 -2.66 2.78
N VAL A 19 -4.90 -1.68 2.25
CA VAL A 19 -4.68 -0.25 2.49
C VAL A 19 -4.76 0.07 3.99
N ALA A 20 -5.84 -0.36 4.65
CA ALA A 20 -6.04 -0.09 6.08
C ALA A 20 -4.92 -0.68 6.96
N ARG A 21 -4.45 -1.89 6.64
CA ARG A 21 -3.35 -2.53 7.38
C ARG A 21 -2.02 -1.82 7.17
N MET A 22 -1.76 -1.34 5.96
CA MET A 22 -0.56 -0.55 5.67
C MET A 22 -0.60 0.76 6.46
N GLU A 23 -1.69 1.53 6.38
CA GLU A 23 -1.78 2.82 7.07
C GLU A 23 -1.74 2.68 8.59
N ALA A 24 -2.34 1.61 9.14
CA ALA A 24 -2.25 1.30 10.56
C ALA A 24 -0.82 0.96 11.02
N ALA A 25 -0.04 0.31 10.16
CA ALA A 25 1.37 -0.03 10.40
C ALA A 25 2.35 1.07 9.95
N ALA A 26 1.86 2.15 9.34
CA ALA A 26 2.72 3.20 8.81
C ALA A 26 3.54 3.87 9.94
N PRO A 27 4.82 4.20 9.66
CA PRO A 27 5.64 5.00 10.56
C PRO A 27 4.92 6.25 11.08
N ALA A 28 5.24 6.65 12.31
CA ALA A 28 4.59 7.78 12.97
C ALA A 28 4.73 9.06 12.14
N GLU A 29 5.88 9.30 11.52
CA GLU A 29 6.08 10.48 10.65
C GLU A 29 5.15 10.52 9.43
N LEU A 30 4.72 9.38 8.88
CA LEU A 30 3.73 9.33 7.80
C LEU A 30 2.32 9.65 8.35
N ARG A 31 1.94 9.05 9.47
CA ARG A 31 0.64 9.27 10.11
C ARG A 31 0.47 10.72 10.60
N GLU A 32 1.54 11.32 11.10
CA GLU A 32 1.62 12.72 11.54
C GLU A 32 1.86 13.70 10.38
N ARG A 33 1.97 13.22 9.13
CA ARG A 33 2.22 14.02 7.92
C ARG A 33 3.51 14.85 7.96
N ARG A 34 4.51 14.39 8.72
CA ARG A 34 5.87 14.95 8.75
C ARG A 34 6.79 14.32 7.70
N ALA A 35 6.37 13.20 7.12
CA ALA A 35 6.98 12.56 5.97
C ALA A 35 5.92 12.25 4.92
N CYS A 36 6.36 11.91 3.72
CA CYS A 36 5.50 11.48 2.62
C CYS A 36 5.94 10.13 2.08
N PHE A 37 5.04 9.46 1.37
CA PHE A 37 5.35 8.30 0.56
C PHE A 37 4.89 8.52 -0.88
N SER A 38 5.58 7.88 -1.82
CA SER A 38 5.22 7.92 -3.24
C SER A 38 4.73 6.57 -3.74
N ILE A 39 3.89 6.61 -4.78
CA ILE A 39 3.49 5.44 -5.57
C ILE A 39 3.91 5.70 -7.02
N ASP A 40 4.54 4.72 -7.65
CA ASP A 40 4.97 4.86 -9.04
C ASP A 40 3.80 5.19 -9.99
N GLU A 41 4.07 5.99 -11.02
CA GLU A 41 3.05 6.41 -11.99
C GLU A 41 2.44 5.21 -12.73
N THR A 42 3.25 4.19 -13.01
CA THR A 42 2.83 2.96 -13.70
C THR A 42 2.08 1.99 -12.78
N ALA A 43 2.17 2.15 -11.45
CA ALA A 43 1.47 1.31 -10.47
C ALA A 43 0.00 1.71 -10.31
N VAL A 44 -0.77 1.67 -11.41
CA VAL A 44 -2.17 2.12 -11.51
C VAL A 44 -3.04 1.51 -10.41
N LEU A 45 -2.90 0.20 -10.17
CA LEU A 45 -3.71 -0.52 -9.19
C LEU A 45 -3.45 -0.05 -7.76
N ALA A 46 -2.19 0.19 -7.41
CA ALA A 46 -1.82 0.76 -6.12
C ALA A 46 -2.40 2.18 -5.99
N ARG A 47 -2.22 3.04 -7.00
CA ARG A 47 -2.72 4.43 -6.97
C ARG A 47 -4.23 4.51 -6.81
N VAL A 48 -4.99 3.71 -7.56
CA VAL A 48 -6.45 3.67 -7.45
C VAL A 48 -6.87 3.15 -6.09
N SER A 49 -6.25 2.06 -5.60
CA SER A 49 -6.59 1.48 -4.30
C SER A 49 -6.34 2.45 -3.14
N TRP A 50 -5.21 3.15 -3.15
CA TRP A 50 -4.87 4.12 -2.11
C TRP A 50 -5.68 5.41 -2.21
N ARG A 51 -6.05 5.84 -3.42
CA ARG A 51 -6.95 6.98 -3.60
C ARG A 51 -8.36 6.68 -3.08
N GLU A 52 -8.84 5.46 -3.31
CA GLU A 52 -10.20 5.04 -2.95
C GLU A 52 -10.35 4.71 -1.46
N TYR A 53 -9.34 4.05 -0.87
CA TYR A 53 -9.46 3.49 0.48
C TYR A 53 -8.50 4.10 1.51
N GLY A 54 -7.53 4.89 1.08
CA GLY A 54 -6.51 5.48 1.96
C GLY A 54 -6.93 6.82 2.54
N SER A 55 -6.32 7.14 3.68
CA SER A 55 -6.44 8.44 4.35
C SER A 55 -5.13 9.24 4.31
N LEU A 56 -3.99 8.58 4.05
CA LEU A 56 -2.70 9.22 3.92
C LEU A 56 -2.50 9.73 2.48
N PRO A 57 -2.15 11.02 2.30
CA PRO A 57 -1.82 11.53 0.97
C PRO A 57 -0.53 10.88 0.45
N PHE A 58 -0.44 10.73 -0.87
CA PHE A 58 0.74 10.18 -1.54
C PHE A 58 1.11 11.00 -2.78
N GLU A 59 2.40 11.00 -3.10
CA GLU A 59 2.90 11.56 -4.35
C GLU A 59 2.93 10.49 -5.46
N VAL A 60 2.87 10.92 -6.72
CA VAL A 60 2.87 10.02 -7.88
C VAL A 60 4.20 10.14 -8.63
N GLY A 61 4.82 9.01 -8.95
CA GLY A 61 6.01 8.92 -9.80
C GLY A 61 7.34 9.19 -9.08
N GLU A 62 8.24 9.89 -9.76
CA GLU A 62 9.50 10.34 -9.17
C GLU A 62 9.25 11.39 -8.09
N SER A 63 9.82 11.14 -6.91
CA SER A 63 9.51 11.90 -5.72
C SER A 63 10.69 11.88 -4.75
N ALA A 64 10.83 12.99 -4.02
CA ALA A 64 11.79 13.13 -2.92
C ALA A 64 11.32 12.43 -1.64
N CYS A 65 10.13 11.81 -1.62
CA CYS A 65 9.64 11.09 -0.46
C CYS A 65 10.62 10.02 0.02
N GLY A 66 10.88 10.03 1.33
CA GLY A 66 11.69 9.03 2.01
C GLY A 66 11.03 7.64 2.06
N TYR A 67 9.75 7.56 1.71
CA TYR A 67 9.01 6.31 1.62
C TYR A 67 8.47 6.07 0.21
N ARG A 68 8.34 4.80 -0.16
CA ARG A 68 7.74 4.38 -1.42
C ARG A 68 6.89 3.14 -1.21
N LEU A 69 5.68 3.17 -1.73
CA LEU A 69 4.81 2.00 -1.81
C LEU A 69 4.96 1.37 -3.21
N ILE A 70 5.33 0.10 -3.25
CA ILE A 70 5.44 -0.67 -4.49
C ILE A 70 4.47 -1.85 -4.48
N GLN A 71 4.01 -2.22 -5.68
CA GLN A 71 3.34 -3.48 -5.94
C GLN A 71 4.37 -4.42 -6.56
N ALA A 72 4.51 -5.62 -6.02
CA ALA A 72 5.53 -6.57 -6.46
C ALA A 72 5.01 -8.00 -6.41
N ASN A 73 5.75 -8.90 -7.07
CA ASN A 73 5.52 -10.32 -6.89
C ASN A 73 5.93 -10.75 -5.48
N ALA A 74 5.35 -11.83 -4.99
CA ALA A 74 5.60 -12.32 -3.64
C ALA A 74 7.07 -12.70 -3.37
N ASP A 75 7.83 -13.06 -4.39
CA ASP A 75 9.24 -13.42 -4.33
C ASP A 75 10.18 -12.26 -4.73
N ALA A 76 9.65 -11.07 -5.02
CA ALA A 76 10.45 -9.94 -5.42
C ALA A 76 11.38 -9.49 -4.29
N ALA A 77 12.65 -9.27 -4.63
CA ALA A 77 13.62 -8.69 -3.71
C ALA A 77 13.32 -7.21 -3.47
N VAL A 78 13.66 -6.73 -2.26
CA VAL A 78 13.65 -5.30 -1.96
C VAL A 78 14.73 -4.60 -2.81
N PRO A 79 14.43 -3.50 -3.52
CA PRO A 79 15.42 -2.77 -4.30
C PRO A 79 16.58 -2.26 -3.45
N ALA A 80 17.79 -2.22 -4.03
CA ALA A 80 18.96 -1.67 -3.35
C ALA A 80 18.73 -0.20 -2.91
N GLY A 81 19.26 0.18 -1.75
CA GLY A 81 19.05 1.51 -1.16
C GLY A 81 17.70 1.67 -0.44
N TRP A 82 16.92 0.61 -0.31
CA TRP A 82 15.65 0.60 0.39
C TRP A 82 15.59 -0.50 1.46
N ARG A 83 14.79 -0.25 2.50
CA ARG A 83 14.43 -1.21 3.54
C ARG A 83 12.93 -1.39 3.58
N GLU A 84 12.47 -2.63 3.66
CA GLU A 84 11.05 -2.93 3.91
C GLU A 84 10.66 -2.51 5.34
N VAL A 85 9.60 -1.71 5.45
CA VAL A 85 9.00 -1.35 6.75
C VAL A 85 7.64 -2.04 6.96
N TRP A 86 6.99 -2.46 5.87
CA TRP A 86 5.76 -3.22 5.92
C TRP A 86 5.55 -3.99 4.61
N GLN A 87 4.90 -5.14 4.71
CA GLN A 87 4.36 -5.88 3.56
C GLN A 87 2.95 -6.39 3.82
N GLY A 88 2.16 -6.54 2.75
CA GLY A 88 0.85 -7.16 2.82
C GLY A 88 0.24 -7.44 1.44
N GLY A 89 -0.80 -8.25 1.42
CA GLY A 89 -1.50 -8.62 0.19
C GLY A 89 -2.91 -9.13 0.49
N ARG A 90 -3.70 -9.39 -0.56
CA ARG A 90 -5.01 -10.01 -0.38
C ARG A 90 -4.84 -11.45 0.08
N PRO A 91 -5.60 -11.94 1.08
CA PRO A 91 -5.42 -13.29 1.64
C PRO A 91 -5.45 -14.44 0.63
N ARG A 92 -6.18 -14.27 -0.48
CA ARG A 92 -6.33 -15.28 -1.54
C ARG A 92 -5.44 -15.05 -2.76
N ASN A 93 -4.68 -13.95 -2.83
CA ASN A 93 -3.70 -13.73 -3.89
C ASN A 93 -2.30 -14.02 -3.34
N LYS A 94 -1.70 -15.14 -3.76
CA LYS A 94 -0.37 -15.56 -3.31
C LYS A 94 0.77 -14.94 -4.11
N ASN A 95 0.46 -14.37 -5.28
CA ASN A 95 1.48 -13.90 -6.21
C ASN A 95 1.74 -12.41 -6.08
N GLU A 96 0.82 -11.66 -5.47
CA GLU A 96 0.89 -10.20 -5.35
C GLU A 96 1.14 -9.79 -3.91
N ARG A 97 2.09 -8.87 -3.73
CA ARG A 97 2.30 -8.15 -2.48
C ARG A 97 2.43 -6.65 -2.73
N PHE A 98 2.13 -5.90 -1.69
CA PHE A 98 2.44 -4.49 -1.56
C PHE A 98 3.51 -4.35 -0.49
N LEU A 99 4.52 -3.53 -0.76
CA LEU A 99 5.58 -3.23 0.18
C LEU A 99 5.62 -1.72 0.41
N LEU A 100 5.66 -1.32 1.68
CA LEU A 100 6.08 0.03 2.05
C LEU A 100 7.58 -0.04 2.33
N LEU A 101 8.34 0.76 1.59
CA LEU A 101 9.77 0.84 1.66
C LEU A 101 10.21 2.19 2.23
N GLN A 102 11.30 2.20 2.97
CA GLN A 102 11.98 3.40 3.44
C GLN A 102 13.36 3.47 2.78
N ARG A 103 13.72 4.65 2.28
CA ARG A 103 15.05 4.91 1.73
C ARG A 103 16.08 4.84 2.86
N LEU A 104 17.21 4.17 2.59
CA LEU A 104 18.34 4.05 3.52
C LEU A 104 19.10 5.37 3.68
#